data_AF-A0A9E3SCV5-F1
#
_entry.id   AF-A0A9E3SCV5-F1
#
_cell.length_a   1.000
_cell.length_b   1.000
_cell.length_c   1.000
_cell.angle_alpha   90.00
_cell.angle_beta   90.00
_cell.angle_gamma   90.00
#
_symmetry.space_group_name_H-M   'P 1'
#
loop_
_entity.id
_entity.type
_entity.pdbx_description
1 polymer ?
#
loop_
_entity_poly.entity_id
_entity_poly.type
_entity_poly.pdbx_seq_one_letter_code
_entity_poly.pdbx_strand_id
1 'polypeptide(L)'
;MNQTYRYILTGVFLLAATAFQLSASSAEATFGLAAQLLPVEQTPDTTVKIPYPIPVDDGSPNYQIDNDSPLYLSDPPNIKREIIYDPVTRQYNFVSTVGGFSYRTPTPMSQDEYMEYQNRKGVKKYWNQRSS
;
A
#
# COMPACT_ATOMS: atom_id res chain seq x y z
N MET A 1 59.42 21.23 -49.81
CA MET A 1 59.06 22.60 -49.37
C MET A 1 57.94 22.56 -48.33
N ASN A 2 58.31 22.19 -47.10
CA ASN A 2 57.48 21.42 -46.19
C ASN A 2 57.67 21.89 -44.73
N GLN A 3 57.54 23.18 -44.44
CA GLN A 3 57.60 23.67 -43.04
C GLN A 3 56.51 24.72 -42.74
N THR A 4 56.13 25.56 -43.71
CA THR A 4 55.06 26.56 -43.55
C THR A 4 53.68 25.94 -43.29
N TYR A 5 53.34 24.85 -44.00
CA TYR A 5 52.05 24.17 -43.81
C TYR A 5 51.91 23.43 -42.48
N ARG A 6 53.02 22.99 -41.85
CA ARG A 6 52.96 22.38 -40.51
C ARG A 6 52.53 23.40 -39.47
N TYR A 7 53.03 24.64 -39.56
CA TYR A 7 52.67 25.71 -38.62
C TYR A 7 51.26 26.27 -38.84
N ILE A 8 50.79 26.34 -40.10
CA ILE A 8 49.41 26.74 -40.40
C ILE A 8 48.42 25.71 -39.87
N LEU A 9 48.73 24.41 -40.02
CA LEU A 9 47.86 23.32 -39.56
C LEU A 9 47.85 23.19 -38.02
N THR A 10 48.99 23.42 -37.35
CA THR A 10 49.03 23.52 -35.87
C THR A 10 48.36 24.79 -35.34
N GLY A 11 48.44 25.91 -36.07
CA GLY A 11 47.83 27.18 -35.68
C GLY A 11 46.30 27.15 -35.72
N VAL A 12 45.71 26.52 -36.75
CA VAL A 12 44.26 26.28 -36.83
C VAL A 12 43.80 25.30 -35.74
N PHE A 13 44.62 24.30 -35.38
CA PHE A 13 44.32 23.38 -34.29
C PHE A 13 44.39 24.03 -32.90
N LEU A 14 45.32 24.97 -32.68
CA LEU A 14 45.42 25.73 -31.43
C LEU A 14 44.26 26.73 -31.25
N LEU A 15 43.79 27.36 -32.34
CA LEU A 15 42.64 28.27 -32.31
C LEU A 15 41.31 27.52 -32.10
N ALA A 16 41.18 26.31 -32.68
CA ALA A 16 40.04 25.43 -32.42
C ALA A 16 40.02 24.87 -30.98
N ALA A 17 41.18 24.57 -30.40
CA ALA A 17 41.27 24.11 -29.01
C ALA A 17 40.87 25.20 -28.00
N THR A 18 41.13 26.48 -28.30
CA THR A 18 40.70 27.60 -27.45
C THR A 18 39.19 27.89 -27.52
N ALA A 19 38.54 27.59 -28.65
CA ALA A 19 37.08 27.71 -28.77
C ALA A 19 36.33 26.55 -28.09
N PHE A 20 36.99 25.40 -27.91
CA PHE A 20 36.41 24.24 -27.22
C PHE A 20 36.50 24.33 -25.68
N GLN A 21 37.34 25.23 -25.14
CA GLN A 21 37.43 25.47 -23.70
C GLN A 21 36.57 26.64 -23.19
N LEU A 22 35.87 27.37 -24.08
CA LEU A 22 34.87 28.38 -23.67
C LEU A 22 33.43 27.84 -23.72
N SER A 23 33.25 26.56 -23.40
CA SER A 23 31.97 25.99 -22.96
C SER A 23 32.12 25.20 -21.66
N ALA A 24 33.11 25.55 -20.84
CA ALA A 24 33.29 25.02 -19.49
C ALA A 24 33.27 26.16 -18.46
N SER A 25 32.16 26.88 -18.40
CA SER A 25 31.77 27.65 -17.21
C SER A 25 30.26 27.78 -17.14
N SER A 26 29.63 26.69 -16.73
CA SER A 26 28.60 26.79 -15.71
C SER A 26 29.12 26.00 -14.53
N ALA A 27 29.56 26.71 -13.50
CA ALA A 27 29.66 26.13 -12.16
C ALA A 27 28.22 25.77 -11.74
N GLU A 28 27.72 24.64 -12.23
CA GLU A 28 26.61 23.99 -11.57
C GLU A 28 27.22 23.33 -10.35
N ALA A 29 27.17 24.06 -9.22
CA ALA A 29 27.20 23.42 -7.93
C ALA A 29 26.07 22.39 -7.94
N THR A 30 26.40 21.14 -8.31
CA THR A 30 25.51 19.99 -8.15
C THR A 30 25.42 19.78 -6.65
N PHE A 31 24.50 20.50 -6.04
CA PHE A 31 24.14 20.37 -4.65
C PHE A 31 23.77 18.89 -4.45
N GLY A 32 24.58 18.16 -3.69
CA GLY A 32 24.42 16.74 -3.41
C GLY A 32 23.15 16.47 -2.59
N LEU A 33 21.99 16.62 -3.22
CA LEU A 33 20.66 16.43 -2.63
C LEU A 33 19.87 15.31 -3.31
N ALA A 34 20.45 14.63 -4.30
CA ALA A 34 19.79 13.51 -4.98
C ALA A 34 19.95 12.15 -4.24
N ALA A 35 20.77 12.08 -3.20
CA ALA A 35 20.95 10.86 -2.40
C ALA A 35 19.88 10.65 -1.31
N GLN A 36 18.98 11.61 -1.11
CA GLN A 36 18.03 11.59 0.03
C GLN A 36 16.58 11.20 -0.32
N LEU A 37 16.30 10.78 -1.56
CA LEU A 37 14.94 10.37 -1.96
C LEU A 37 14.84 8.92 -2.43
N LEU A 38 15.77 8.04 -2.04
CA LEU A 38 15.45 6.62 -2.09
C LEU A 38 14.31 6.37 -1.09
N PRO A 39 13.18 5.78 -1.50
CA PRO A 39 12.21 5.29 -0.54
C PRO A 39 12.96 4.36 0.42
N VAL A 40 13.00 4.70 1.71
CA VAL A 40 13.39 3.72 2.71
C VAL A 40 12.30 2.65 2.62
N GLU A 41 12.63 1.53 1.99
CA GLU A 41 11.80 0.34 2.05
C GLU A 41 11.85 -0.10 3.51
N GLN A 42 10.85 0.32 4.28
CA GLN A 42 10.70 -0.09 5.67
C GLN A 42 10.36 -1.58 5.63
N THR A 43 11.37 -2.43 5.68
CA THR A 43 11.16 -3.82 6.03
C THR A 43 10.60 -3.83 7.45
N PRO A 44 9.38 -4.35 7.69
CA PRO A 44 8.88 -4.45 9.06
C PRO A 44 9.92 -5.20 9.88
N ASP A 45 10.29 -4.65 11.05
CA ASP A 45 11.17 -5.35 11.99
C ASP A 45 10.45 -6.61 12.47
N THR A 46 10.68 -7.69 11.74
CA THR A 46 10.09 -9.01 11.99
C THR A 46 10.83 -9.76 13.10
N THR A 47 11.87 -9.15 13.68
CA THR A 47 12.68 -9.75 14.75
C THR A 47 11.89 -9.87 16.06
N VAL A 48 10.88 -9.02 16.28
CA VAL A 48 10.07 -9.02 17.52
C VAL A 48 8.72 -9.68 17.27
N LYS A 49 8.59 -10.96 17.68
CA LYS A 49 7.29 -11.64 17.74
C LYS A 49 6.45 -11.05 18.87
N ILE A 50 5.40 -10.30 18.52
CA ILE A 50 4.48 -9.70 19.49
C ILE A 50 3.69 -10.82 20.19
N PRO A 51 3.61 -10.85 21.55
CA PRO A 51 2.86 -11.89 22.28
C PRO A 51 1.38 -11.95 21.91
N TYR A 52 0.79 -10.81 21.55
CA TYR A 52 -0.59 -10.67 21.12
C TYR A 52 -0.63 -10.08 19.71
N PRO A 53 -0.63 -10.91 18.65
CA PRO A 53 -0.73 -10.41 17.29
C PRO A 53 -2.13 -9.83 17.05
N ILE A 54 -2.19 -8.70 16.35
CA ILE A 54 -3.45 -8.12 15.91
C ILE A 54 -3.96 -8.98 14.74
N PRO A 55 -5.19 -9.52 14.83
CA PRO A 55 -5.76 -10.29 13.74
C PRO A 55 -5.96 -9.40 12.51
N VAL A 56 -5.70 -9.96 11.34
CA VAL A 56 -5.86 -9.25 10.07
C VAL A 56 -7.26 -9.53 9.53
N ASP A 57 -8.00 -8.47 9.21
CA ASP A 57 -9.29 -8.58 8.54
C ASP A 57 -9.09 -9.08 7.10
N ASP A 58 -9.48 -10.33 6.85
CA ASP A 58 -9.44 -11.02 5.57
C ASP A 58 -10.72 -10.80 4.74
N GLY A 59 -11.70 -10.06 5.26
CA GLY A 59 -13.02 -9.91 4.65
C GLY A 59 -13.95 -11.09 4.92
N SER A 60 -13.57 -12.01 5.82
CA SER A 60 -14.45 -13.08 6.26
C SER A 60 -15.63 -12.50 7.04
N PRO A 61 -16.86 -12.97 6.77
CA PRO A 61 -18.04 -12.62 7.56
C PRO A 61 -17.83 -12.88 9.06
N ASN A 62 -17.05 -13.92 9.39
CA ASN A 62 -16.78 -14.39 10.75
C ASN A 62 -15.72 -13.56 11.49
N TYR A 63 -14.94 -12.73 10.80
CA TYR A 63 -13.83 -11.97 11.39
C TYR A 63 -14.26 -11.18 12.64
N GLN A 64 -15.41 -10.51 12.59
CA GLN A 64 -15.94 -9.73 13.71
C GLN A 64 -16.42 -10.58 14.89
N ILE A 65 -16.78 -11.84 14.65
CA ILE A 65 -17.23 -12.75 15.71
C ILE A 65 -16.02 -13.35 16.42
N ASP A 66 -14.99 -13.71 15.65
CA ASP A 66 -13.81 -14.41 16.13
C ASP A 66 -12.83 -13.47 16.84
N ASN A 67 -12.75 -12.21 16.39
CA ASN A 67 -11.76 -11.24 16.86
C ASN A 67 -12.36 -10.15 17.77
N ASP A 68 -13.50 -10.44 18.42
CA ASP A 68 -14.12 -9.55 19.40
C ASP A 68 -13.45 -9.69 20.78
N SER A 69 -12.46 -8.83 21.03
CA SER A 69 -11.72 -8.73 22.30
C SER A 69 -11.65 -7.27 22.76
N PRO A 70 -11.81 -6.99 24.07
CA PRO A 70 -11.63 -5.65 24.64
C PRO A 70 -10.22 -5.07 24.46
N LEU A 71 -9.23 -5.91 24.14
CA LEU A 71 -7.85 -5.46 23.89
C LEU A 71 -7.66 -4.87 22.48
N TYR A 72 -8.57 -5.17 21.56
CA TYR A 72 -8.53 -4.66 20.20
C TYR A 72 -9.43 -3.43 20.06
N LEU A 73 -9.04 -2.51 19.18
CA LEU A 73 -9.87 -1.35 18.85
C LEU A 73 -11.13 -1.81 18.11
N SER A 74 -12.25 -1.15 18.41
CA SER A 74 -13.47 -1.31 17.62
C SER A 74 -13.31 -0.69 16.23
N ASP A 75 -14.08 -1.20 15.28
CA ASP A 75 -14.13 -0.64 13.94
C ASP A 75 -14.64 0.82 13.95
N PRO A 76 -14.07 1.70 13.11
CA PRO A 76 -14.54 3.06 13.00
C PRO A 76 -15.97 3.12 12.40
N PRO A 77 -16.77 4.13 12.78
CA PRO A 77 -18.20 4.19 12.44
C PRO A 77 -18.48 4.41 10.94
N ASN A 78 -17.46 4.73 10.15
CA ASN A 78 -17.55 4.90 8.70
C ASN A 78 -17.52 3.55 7.94
N ILE A 79 -17.17 2.45 8.60
CA ILE A 79 -17.24 1.10 8.03
C ILE A 79 -18.65 0.56 8.22
N LYS A 80 -19.30 0.18 7.10
CA LYS A 80 -20.61 -0.46 7.11
C LYS A 80 -20.49 -1.85 6.50
N ARG A 81 -21.17 -2.82 7.10
CA ARG A 81 -21.17 -4.20 6.62
C ARG A 81 -22.60 -4.70 6.48
N GLU A 82 -22.90 -5.23 5.31
CA GLU A 82 -24.24 -5.66 4.92
C GLU A 82 -24.20 -7.02 4.24
N ILE A 83 -25.32 -7.74 4.31
CA ILE A 83 -25.48 -9.04 3.64
C ILE A 83 -26.58 -8.86 2.60
N ILE A 84 -26.23 -9.06 1.33
CA ILE A 84 -27.12 -8.90 0.18
C ILE A 84 -27.40 -10.26 -0.43
N TYR A 85 -28.66 -10.65 -0.52
CA TYR A 85 -29.06 -11.90 -1.16
C TYR A 85 -29.13 -11.75 -2.68
N ASP A 86 -28.50 -12.67 -3.41
CA ASP A 86 -28.59 -12.80 -4.86
C ASP A 86 -29.49 -13.99 -5.23
N PRO A 87 -30.67 -13.76 -5.84
CA PRO A 87 -31.61 -14.82 -6.21
C PRO A 87 -31.13 -15.69 -7.38
N VAL A 88 -30.20 -15.21 -8.22
CA VAL A 88 -29.70 -15.95 -9.39
C VAL A 88 -28.74 -17.04 -8.94
N THR A 89 -27.78 -16.67 -8.10
CA THR A 89 -26.78 -17.59 -7.56
C THR A 89 -27.25 -18.31 -6.29
N ARG A 90 -28.35 -17.84 -5.67
CA ARG A 90 -28.87 -18.29 -4.37
C ARG A 90 -27.84 -18.16 -3.24
N GLN A 91 -27.05 -17.09 -3.29
CA GLN A 91 -25.98 -16.82 -2.34
C GLN A 91 -26.22 -15.51 -1.57
N TYR A 92 -25.61 -15.43 -0.40
CA TYR A 92 -25.59 -14.26 0.47
C TYR A 92 -24.23 -13.59 0.38
N ASN A 93 -24.16 -12.41 -0.24
CA ASN A 93 -22.92 -11.66 -0.40
C ASN A 93 -22.69 -10.75 0.80
N PHE A 94 -21.60 -10.96 1.51
CA PHE A 94 -21.12 -10.08 2.57
C PHE A 94 -20.35 -8.92 1.96
N VAL A 95 -20.90 -7.71 2.06
CA VAL A 95 -20.34 -6.49 1.47
C VAL A 95 -19.88 -5.56 2.59
N SER A 96 -18.64 -5.08 2.47
CA SER A 96 -18.07 -4.11 3.40
C SER A 96 -17.77 -2.80 2.67
N THR A 97 -18.38 -1.70 3.12
CA THR A 97 -18.29 -0.38 2.49
C THR A 97 -17.69 0.66 3.44
N VAL A 98 -16.94 1.61 2.87
CA VAL A 98 -16.44 2.81 3.56
C VAL A 98 -16.82 4.01 2.73
N GLY A 99 -17.48 4.99 3.33
CA GLY A 99 -17.77 6.26 2.65
C GLY A 99 -18.57 6.14 1.34
N GLY A 100 -19.33 5.04 1.15
CA GLY A 100 -20.15 4.81 -0.03
C GLY A 100 -19.53 3.95 -1.13
N PHE A 101 -18.30 3.47 -0.98
CA PHE A 101 -17.70 2.48 -1.89
C PHE A 101 -17.33 1.19 -1.14
N SER A 102 -17.34 0.07 -1.84
CA SER A 102 -16.84 -1.21 -1.30
C SER A 102 -15.31 -1.18 -1.21
N TYR A 103 -14.76 -1.31 -0.01
CA TYR A 103 -13.31 -1.25 0.19
C TYR A 103 -12.61 -2.62 0.06
N ARG A 104 -13.39 -3.69 -0.02
CA ARG A 104 -12.94 -5.07 -0.23
C ARG A 104 -13.91 -5.82 -1.15
N THR A 105 -13.43 -6.93 -1.70
CA THR A 105 -14.24 -7.87 -2.49
C THR A 105 -15.34 -8.47 -1.62
N PRO A 106 -16.59 -8.51 -2.08
CA PRO A 106 -17.66 -9.21 -1.38
C PRO A 106 -17.36 -10.70 -1.22
N THR A 107 -17.69 -11.24 -0.05
CA THR A 107 -17.53 -12.68 0.23
C THR A 107 -18.89 -13.37 0.08
N PRO A 108 -19.07 -14.27 -0.91
CA PRO A 108 -20.31 -15.03 -1.04
C PRO A 108 -20.39 -16.11 0.05
N MET A 109 -21.59 -16.34 0.55
CA MET A 109 -21.95 -17.42 1.46
C MET A 109 -23.12 -18.20 0.89
N SER A 110 -23.11 -19.51 1.07
CA SER A 110 -24.29 -20.36 0.89
C SER A 110 -25.36 -20.05 1.95
N GLN A 111 -26.56 -20.58 1.74
CA GLN A 111 -27.65 -20.45 2.70
C GLN A 111 -27.28 -21.06 4.07
N ASP A 112 -26.65 -22.23 4.08
CA ASP A 112 -26.27 -22.91 5.31
C ASP A 112 -25.20 -22.12 6.09
N GLU A 113 -24.19 -21.58 5.39
CA GLU A 113 -23.17 -20.72 5.98
C GLU A 113 -23.76 -19.42 6.55
N TYR A 114 -24.72 -18.83 5.85
CA TYR A 114 -25.44 -17.66 6.38
C TYR A 114 -26.19 -17.99 7.67
N MET A 115 -26.90 -19.13 7.71
CA MET A 115 -27.63 -19.54 8.92
C MET A 115 -26.68 -19.78 10.09
N GLU A 116 -25.56 -20.45 9.86
CA GLU A 116 -24.53 -20.66 10.87
C GLU A 116 -23.94 -19.32 11.35
N TYR A 117 -23.62 -18.41 10.43
CA TYR A 117 -23.16 -17.06 10.77
C TYR A 117 -24.15 -16.33 11.68
N GLN A 118 -25.45 -16.34 11.36
CA GLN A 118 -26.48 -15.68 12.18
C GLN A 118 -26.60 -16.33 13.57
N ASN A 119 -26.52 -17.67 13.65
CA ASN A 119 -26.54 -18.38 14.92
C ASN A 119 -25.36 -17.94 15.81
N ARG A 120 -24.14 -18.03 15.29
CA ARG A 120 -22.92 -17.62 16.00
C ARG A 120 -22.98 -16.18 16.47
N LYS A 121 -23.43 -15.27 15.60
CA LYS A 121 -23.62 -13.85 15.93
C LYS A 121 -24.62 -13.67 17.07
N GLY A 122 -25.73 -14.41 17.04
CA GLY A 122 -26.75 -14.40 18.10
C GLY A 122 -26.21 -14.87 19.45
N VAL A 123 -25.51 -16.01 19.45
CA VAL A 123 -24.89 -16.57 20.66
C VAL A 123 -23.86 -15.60 21.24
N LYS A 124 -22.95 -15.05 20.41
CA LYS A 124 -21.94 -14.08 20.85
C LYS A 124 -22.60 -12.83 21.44
N LYS A 125 -23.60 -12.27 20.76
CA LYS A 125 -24.36 -11.10 21.26
C LYS A 125 -25.01 -11.39 22.62
N TYR A 126 -25.61 -12.57 22.79
CA TYR A 126 -26.21 -12.98 24.05
C TYR A 126 -25.19 -13.01 25.19
N TRP A 127 -24.02 -13.62 24.96
CA TRP A 127 -22.97 -13.66 25.99
C TRP A 127 -22.44 -12.28 26.32
N ASN A 128 -22.18 -11.43 25.31
CA ASN A 128 -21.72 -10.05 25.52
C ASN A 128 -22.72 -9.24 26.37
N GLN A 129 -24.02 -9.42 26.14
CA GLN A 129 -25.09 -8.78 26.94
C GLN A 129 -25.23 -9.34 28.35
N ARG A 130 -24.85 -10.60 28.56
CA ARG A 130 -24.93 -11.25 29.88
C ARG A 130 -23.72 -10.93 30.76
N SER A 131 -22.56 -10.71 30.14
CA SER A 131 -21.32 -10.35 30.85
C SER A 131 -21.19 -8.86 31.16
N SER A 132 -22.01 -8.02 30.51
CA SER A 132 -22.10 -6.58 30.74
C SER A 132 -23.02 -6.25 31.90
#